data_AF-A0A1Y5SN19-F1
#
_entry.id   AF-A0A1Y5SN19-F1
#
_cell.length_a   1.000
_cell.length_b   1.000
_cell.length_c   1.000
_cell.angle_alpha   90.00
_cell.angle_beta   90.00
_cell.angle_gamma   90.00
#
_symmetry.space_group_name_H-M   'P 1'
#
loop_
_entity.id
_entity.type
_entity.pdbx_description
1 polymer ?
#
loop_
_entity_poly.entity_id
_entity_poly.type
_entity_poly.pdbx_seq_one_letter_code
_entity_poly.pdbx_strand_id
1 'polypeptide(L)'
;MLSTSPQCRPAQRPQAPCQKEGIVASYLTIRQSLGYIGLALPVVLLVGGLAGNEGIAPSISHFYYTSMQDVFVGALCAIGVFLMGSWGPDSHDAGFITHKRVSRIGGVGAIGLALVPTHTDKPFECSFVQCMTGMQTGSDIHHVFAGLFFLSMALFCLFLFYEREEDGTGDHARMALRNRIYKGSGAVILVAMAALYTYRISSPETKAVMDANSYQFWIESIGVWAFGLCWLIKGHAFSALNDRDLPPQAVNLDCEPSRPKISLAYARALPKLPHAIPVRAPVPALRKPAHRRA
;
A
#
# COMPACT_ATOMS: atom_id res chain seq x y z
N MET A 1 8.84 -53.90 -38.56
CA MET A 1 9.20 -53.53 -37.19
C MET A 1 10.02 -52.25 -37.26
N LEU A 2 9.35 -51.11 -37.11
CA LEU A 2 9.95 -49.78 -37.16
C LEU A 2 10.62 -49.51 -35.81
N SER A 3 11.93 -49.27 -35.83
CA SER A 3 12.72 -48.89 -34.66
C SER A 3 12.44 -47.42 -34.33
N THR A 4 11.62 -47.16 -33.32
CA THR A 4 11.42 -45.83 -32.74
C THR A 4 12.56 -45.53 -31.75
N SER A 5 13.45 -44.61 -32.11
CA SER A 5 14.38 -44.00 -31.14
C SER A 5 13.58 -43.24 -30.08
N PRO A 6 13.91 -43.35 -28.78
CA PRO A 6 13.25 -42.57 -27.75
C PRO A 6 13.72 -41.11 -27.86
N GLN A 7 12.81 -40.22 -28.26
CA GLN A 7 13.02 -38.78 -28.10
C GLN A 7 13.06 -38.48 -26.60
N CYS A 8 14.23 -38.10 -26.08
CA CYS A 8 14.31 -37.47 -24.77
C CYS A 8 13.54 -36.15 -24.83
N ARG A 9 12.35 -36.12 -24.23
CA ARG A 9 11.67 -34.86 -23.90
C ARG A 9 12.50 -34.15 -22.81
N PRO A 10 12.83 -32.86 -22.96
CA PRO A 10 13.43 -32.14 -21.85
C PRO A 10 12.45 -32.15 -20.68
N ALA A 11 12.92 -32.56 -19.51
CA ALA A 11 12.16 -32.50 -18.28
C ALA A 11 11.68 -31.06 -18.07
N GLN A 12 10.36 -30.84 -18.10
CA GLN A 12 9.77 -29.58 -17.67
C GLN A 12 10.18 -29.38 -16.20
N ARG A 13 11.00 -28.36 -15.92
CA ARG A 13 11.22 -27.91 -14.54
C ARG A 13 9.85 -27.56 -13.95
N PRO A 14 9.58 -27.90 -12.68
CA PRO A 14 8.38 -27.42 -12.01
C PRO A 14 8.40 -25.89 -12.11
N GLN A 15 7.43 -25.31 -12.81
CA GLN A 15 7.23 -23.87 -12.77
C GLN A 15 6.87 -23.53 -11.33
N ALA A 16 7.71 -22.74 -10.67
CA ALA A 16 7.41 -22.24 -9.34
C ALA A 16 6.03 -21.54 -9.37
N PRO A 17 5.16 -21.73 -8.36
CA PRO A 17 3.93 -20.95 -8.23
C PRO A 17 4.26 -19.48 -8.40
N CYS A 18 3.49 -18.84 -9.27
CA CYS A 18 3.80 -17.62 -9.98
C CYS A 18 4.20 -16.46 -9.04
N GLN A 19 5.30 -15.76 -9.34
CA GLN A 19 5.75 -14.52 -8.65
C GLN A 19 4.63 -13.50 -8.38
N LYS A 20 3.55 -13.53 -9.19
CA LYS A 20 2.36 -12.69 -9.07
C LYS A 20 1.57 -12.88 -7.77
N GLU A 21 1.43 -14.11 -7.26
CA GLU A 21 0.68 -14.37 -6.03
C GLU A 21 1.38 -13.75 -4.82
N GLY A 22 2.72 -13.82 -4.78
CA GLY A 22 3.52 -13.18 -3.74
C GLY A 22 3.42 -11.65 -3.74
N ILE A 23 3.35 -11.03 -4.93
CA ILE A 23 3.20 -9.57 -5.06
C ILE A 23 1.83 -9.12 -4.53
N VAL A 24 0.76 -9.83 -4.88
CA VAL A 24 -0.60 -9.49 -4.42
C VAL A 24 -0.75 -9.70 -2.91
N ALA A 25 -0.23 -10.81 -2.37
CA ALA A 25 -0.28 -11.08 -0.93
C ALA A 25 0.51 -10.03 -0.13
N SER A 26 1.72 -9.67 -0.59
CA SER A 26 2.53 -8.60 0.02
C SER A 26 1.77 -7.27 0.02
N TYR A 27 1.12 -6.95 -1.10
CA TYR A 27 0.35 -5.72 -1.22
C TYR A 27 -0.86 -5.64 -0.27
N LEU A 28 -1.64 -6.72 -0.20
CA LEU A 28 -2.78 -6.79 0.74
C LEU A 28 -2.30 -6.70 2.19
N THR A 29 -1.18 -7.33 2.52
CA THR A 29 -0.57 -7.27 3.85
C THR A 29 -0.16 -5.85 4.25
N ILE A 30 0.40 -5.06 3.32
CA ILE A 30 0.71 -3.64 3.56
C ILE A 30 -0.56 -2.86 3.91
N ARG A 31 -1.64 -3.06 3.14
CA ARG A 31 -2.91 -2.38 3.39
C ARG A 31 -3.53 -2.77 4.74
N GLN A 32 -3.48 -4.06 5.06
CA GLN A 32 -3.95 -4.58 6.35
C GLN A 32 -3.15 -4.00 7.50
N SER A 33 -1.83 -3.93 7.37
CA SER A 33 -0.95 -3.36 8.40
C SER A 33 -1.29 -1.90 8.68
N LEU A 34 -1.53 -1.10 7.64
CA LEU A 34 -2.01 0.28 7.76
C LEU A 34 -3.35 0.37 8.49
N GLY A 35 -4.30 -0.49 8.14
CA GLY A 35 -5.61 -0.55 8.78
C GLY A 35 -5.54 -0.95 10.25
N TYR A 36 -4.75 -1.97 10.60
CA TYR A 36 -4.58 -2.43 11.97
C TYR A 36 -3.88 -1.39 12.84
N ILE A 37 -2.79 -0.78 12.36
CA ILE A 37 -2.11 0.28 13.11
C ILE A 37 -3.07 1.47 13.29
N GLY A 38 -3.80 1.87 12.25
CA GLY A 38 -4.80 2.93 12.34
C GLY A 38 -5.87 2.64 13.39
N LEU A 39 -6.48 1.46 13.38
CA LEU A 39 -7.51 1.11 14.37
C LEU A 39 -6.97 0.99 15.79
N ALA A 40 -5.78 0.40 15.95
CA ALA A 40 -5.19 0.15 17.26
C ALA A 40 -4.65 1.44 17.90
N LEU A 41 -4.08 2.36 17.12
CA LEU A 41 -3.35 3.51 17.65
C LEU A 41 -4.16 4.35 18.66
N PRO A 42 -5.38 4.84 18.36
CA PRO A 42 -6.15 5.61 19.34
C PRO A 42 -6.46 4.83 20.62
N VAL A 43 -6.74 3.53 20.50
CA VAL A 43 -7.06 2.66 21.63
C VAL A 43 -5.84 2.44 22.51
N VAL A 44 -4.68 2.14 21.91
CA VAL A 44 -3.43 1.93 22.64
C VAL A 44 -3.00 3.20 23.36
N LEU A 45 -3.10 4.38 22.72
CA LEU A 45 -2.79 5.66 23.35
C LEU A 45 -3.74 5.96 24.51
N LEU A 46 -5.05 5.75 24.33
CA LEU A 46 -6.04 5.92 25.38
C LEU A 46 -5.74 5.03 26.60
N VAL A 47 -5.54 3.73 26.38
CA VAL A 47 -5.24 2.78 27.46
C VAL A 47 -3.92 3.11 28.13
N GLY A 48 -2.89 3.46 27.35
CA GLY A 48 -1.57 3.83 27.86
C GLY A 48 -1.60 5.09 28.71
N GLY A 49 -2.26 6.16 28.25
CA GLY A 49 -2.40 7.40 29.02
C GLY A 49 -3.17 7.22 30.34
N LEU A 50 -4.21 6.38 30.33
CA LEU A 50 -4.94 6.02 31.56
C LEU A 50 -4.09 5.18 32.51
N ALA A 51 -3.36 4.18 31.99
CA ALA A 51 -2.49 3.32 32.80
C ALA A 51 -1.28 4.08 33.40
N GLY A 52 -0.78 5.10 32.70
CA GLY A 52 0.31 5.97 33.16
C GLY A 52 -0.12 7.07 34.13
N ASN A 53 -1.41 7.19 34.48
CA ASN A 53 -1.99 8.32 35.23
C ASN A 53 -1.80 9.70 34.55
N GLU A 54 -1.59 9.72 33.23
CA GLU A 54 -1.46 10.95 32.43
C GLU A 54 -2.83 11.40 31.87
N GLY A 55 -3.82 10.51 31.89
CA GLY A 55 -5.18 10.77 31.43
C GLY A 55 -5.31 10.72 29.91
N ILE A 56 -6.39 11.32 29.39
CA ILE A 56 -6.62 11.45 27.95
C ILE A 56 -6.01 12.78 27.49
N ALA A 57 -4.99 12.73 26.65
CA ALA A 57 -4.37 13.93 26.12
C ALA A 57 -5.39 14.76 25.27
N PRO A 58 -5.22 16.09 25.15
CA PRO A 58 -6.15 16.93 24.40
C PRO A 58 -6.32 16.50 22.93
N SER A 59 -5.26 15.96 22.33
CA SER A 59 -5.25 15.39 20.98
C SER A 59 -4.35 14.15 20.87
N ILE A 60 -4.47 13.36 19.81
CA ILE A 60 -3.56 12.23 19.51
C ILE A 60 -2.12 12.72 19.44
N SER A 61 -1.85 13.85 18.77
CA SER A 61 -0.50 14.41 18.67
C SER A 61 0.07 14.89 20.01
N HIS A 62 -0.77 15.14 21.03
CA HIS A 62 -0.28 15.50 22.37
C HIS A 62 0.32 14.31 23.13
N PHE A 63 0.09 13.07 22.70
CA PHE A 63 0.79 11.91 23.25
C PHE A 63 2.30 11.94 22.96
N TYR A 64 2.76 12.81 22.06
CA TYR A 64 4.19 13.12 21.91
C TYR A 64 4.83 13.61 23.22
N TYR A 65 4.07 14.26 24.11
CA TYR A 65 4.56 14.83 25.37
C TYR A 65 4.24 13.95 26.59
N THR A 66 4.07 12.66 26.37
CA THR A 66 3.66 11.68 27.39
C THR A 66 4.55 10.46 27.31
N SER A 67 4.41 9.55 28.28
CA SER A 67 5.08 8.24 28.25
C SER A 67 4.79 7.41 26.98
N MET A 68 3.70 7.71 26.27
CA MET A 68 3.30 7.02 25.04
C MET A 68 3.90 7.61 23.76
N GLN A 69 4.85 8.56 23.88
CA GLN A 69 5.54 9.17 22.74
C GLN A 69 6.10 8.14 21.77
N ASP A 70 6.79 7.10 22.28
CA ASP A 70 7.44 6.08 21.45
C ASP A 70 6.43 5.30 20.61
N VAL A 71 5.25 5.01 21.18
CA VAL A 71 4.16 4.32 20.48
C VAL A 71 3.58 5.21 19.39
N PHE A 72 3.32 6.48 19.71
CA PHE A 72 2.81 7.47 18.75
C PHE A 72 3.77 7.65 17.57
N VAL A 73 5.05 7.94 17.85
CA VAL A 73 6.09 8.16 16.84
C VAL A 73 6.32 6.89 16.02
N GLY A 74 6.46 5.73 16.68
CA GLY A 74 6.68 4.45 16.02
C GLY A 74 5.54 4.06 15.07
N ALA A 75 4.29 4.24 15.51
CA ALA A 75 3.11 3.96 14.68
C ALA A 75 3.05 4.86 13.44
N LEU A 76 3.31 6.16 13.59
CA LEU A 76 3.32 7.09 12.46
C LEU A 76 4.47 6.84 11.48
N CYS A 77 5.66 6.50 11.97
CA CYS A 77 6.77 6.07 11.12
C CYS A 77 6.41 4.81 10.33
N ALA A 78 5.82 3.80 10.98
CA ALA A 78 5.38 2.57 10.33
C ALA A 78 4.31 2.85 9.26
N ILE A 79 3.28 3.65 9.59
CA ILE A 79 2.26 4.10 8.64
C ILE A 79 2.93 4.80 7.45
N GLY A 80 3.86 5.72 7.71
CA GLY A 80 4.53 6.47 6.66
C GLY A 80 5.33 5.60 5.70
N VAL A 81 6.10 4.66 6.23
CA VAL A 81 6.89 3.70 5.43
C VAL A 81 5.96 2.78 4.63
N PHE A 82 4.90 2.24 5.24
CA PHE A 82 3.94 1.39 4.55
C PHE A 82 3.18 2.13 3.45
N LEU A 83 2.84 3.41 3.66
CA LEU A 83 2.26 4.25 2.61
C LEU A 83 3.25 4.44 1.46
N MET A 84 4.51 4.79 1.74
CA MET A 84 5.52 4.96 0.67
C MET A 84 5.81 3.66 -0.09
N GLY A 85 5.74 2.51 0.59
CA GLY A 85 5.91 1.18 0.00
C GLY A 85 4.66 0.62 -0.67
N SER A 86 3.48 1.23 -0.46
CA SER A 86 2.24 0.75 -1.06
C SER A 86 2.21 1.05 -2.55
N TRP A 87 1.85 0.04 -3.33
CA TRP A 87 1.77 0.12 -4.79
C TRP A 87 0.39 -0.31 -5.23
N GLY A 88 -0.34 0.53 -5.95
CA GLY A 88 -1.60 0.15 -6.57
C GLY A 88 -1.60 0.50 -8.05
N PRO A 89 -2.40 -0.21 -8.86
CA PRO A 89 -2.69 0.24 -10.21
C PRO A 89 -3.21 1.68 -10.15
N ASP A 90 -2.70 2.53 -11.03
CA ASP A 90 -3.16 3.89 -11.13
C ASP A 90 -4.64 3.83 -11.59
N SER A 91 -5.56 4.44 -10.84
CA SER A 91 -6.98 4.44 -11.20
C SER A 91 -7.15 5.09 -12.58
N HIS A 92 -7.93 4.46 -13.47
CA HIS A 92 -8.27 5.03 -14.77
C HIS A 92 -8.95 6.41 -14.61
N ASP A 93 -8.41 7.41 -15.31
CA ASP A 93 -8.89 8.80 -15.46
C ASP A 93 -8.68 9.83 -14.31
N ALA A 94 -7.53 9.86 -13.63
CA ALA A 94 -7.24 10.98 -12.73
C ALA A 94 -5.82 11.55 -12.91
N GLY A 95 -5.69 12.61 -13.72
CA GLY A 95 -4.39 13.23 -14.07
C GLY A 95 -3.49 13.58 -12.87
N PHE A 96 -4.02 14.21 -11.82
CA PHE A 96 -3.21 14.57 -10.64
C PHE A 96 -3.28 13.56 -9.48
N ILE A 97 -4.44 12.92 -9.27
CA ILE A 97 -4.72 12.01 -8.15
C ILE A 97 -4.34 10.58 -8.57
N THR A 98 -3.05 10.29 -8.55
CA THR A 98 -2.52 8.95 -8.78
C THR A 98 -2.22 8.26 -7.45
N HIS A 99 -2.36 6.93 -7.40
CA HIS A 99 -2.07 6.15 -6.20
C HIS A 99 -0.66 6.46 -5.67
N LYS A 100 0.33 6.49 -6.55
CA LYS A 100 1.74 6.76 -6.18
C LYS A 100 1.92 8.13 -5.53
N ARG A 101 1.28 9.18 -6.07
CA ARG A 101 1.42 10.55 -5.53
C ARG A 101 0.73 10.69 -4.19
N VAL A 102 -0.53 10.28 -4.10
CA VAL A 102 -1.32 10.38 -2.86
C VAL A 102 -0.66 9.56 -1.75
N SER A 103 -0.15 8.36 -2.08
CA SER A 103 0.54 7.55 -1.08
C SER A 103 1.84 8.16 -0.57
N ARG A 104 2.67 8.72 -1.47
CA ARG A 104 3.92 9.38 -1.07
C ARG A 104 3.65 10.64 -0.25
N ILE A 105 2.68 11.45 -0.65
CA ILE A 105 2.28 12.65 0.09
C ILE A 105 1.75 12.27 1.47
N GLY A 106 0.87 11.27 1.55
CA GLY A 106 0.38 10.76 2.83
C GLY A 106 1.50 10.18 3.70
N GLY A 107 2.43 9.43 3.11
CA GLY A 107 3.57 8.86 3.84
C GLY A 107 4.53 9.92 4.39
N VAL A 108 4.83 10.95 3.60
CA VAL A 108 5.58 12.14 4.06
C VAL A 108 4.81 12.88 5.14
N GLY A 109 3.49 13.01 5.02
CA GLY A 109 2.61 13.56 6.06
C GLY A 109 2.73 12.80 7.39
N ALA A 110 2.64 11.46 7.36
CA ALA A 110 2.76 10.63 8.55
C ALA A 110 4.14 10.73 9.20
N ILE A 111 5.22 10.68 8.42
CA ILE A 111 6.59 10.84 8.95
C ILE A 111 6.79 12.26 9.49
N GLY A 112 6.26 13.28 8.81
CA GLY A 112 6.32 14.66 9.28
C GLY A 112 5.63 14.86 10.63
N LEU A 113 4.45 14.24 10.82
CA LEU A 113 3.76 14.21 12.12
C LEU A 113 4.60 13.56 13.23
N ALA A 114 5.36 12.52 12.89
CA ALA A 114 6.23 11.81 13.84
C ALA A 114 7.46 12.63 14.24
N LEU A 115 8.00 13.44 13.32
CA LEU A 115 9.26 14.17 13.51
C LEU A 115 9.08 15.62 13.97
N VAL A 116 7.92 16.21 13.73
CA VAL A 116 7.63 17.61 14.08
C VAL A 116 6.54 17.62 15.14
N PRO A 117 6.85 17.93 16.41
CA PRO A 117 5.85 17.94 17.49
C PRO A 117 4.85 19.09 17.34
N THR A 118 3.64 18.88 17.87
CA THR A 118 2.62 19.95 17.99
C THR A 118 2.96 20.94 19.10
N HIS A 119 2.15 21.99 19.29
CA HIS A 119 2.33 22.92 20.42
C HIS A 119 2.14 22.22 21.78
N THR A 120 2.82 22.71 22.82
CA THR A 120 2.58 22.31 24.21
C THR A 120 2.80 23.50 25.13
N ASP A 121 1.97 23.59 26.18
CA ASP A 121 2.15 24.54 27.28
C ASP A 121 3.10 24.00 28.37
N LYS A 122 3.44 22.71 28.30
CA LYS A 122 4.38 22.09 29.26
C LYS A 122 5.82 22.48 28.91
N PRO A 123 6.69 22.68 29.92
CA PRO A 123 8.11 22.88 29.67
C PRO A 123 8.68 21.65 28.95
N PHE A 124 9.15 21.86 27.72
CA PHE A 124 9.70 20.82 26.86
C PHE A 124 10.88 21.39 26.07
N GLU A 125 11.95 20.62 25.96
CA GLU A 125 13.10 20.97 25.12
C GLU A 125 12.69 20.93 23.65
N CYS A 126 12.91 22.02 22.91
CA CYS A 126 12.46 22.08 21.51
C CYS A 126 13.02 20.91 20.68
N SER A 127 12.21 20.36 19.77
CA SER A 127 12.74 19.44 18.76
C SER A 127 13.67 20.16 17.79
N PHE A 128 14.47 19.42 17.02
CA PHE A 128 15.35 20.01 16.00
C PHE A 128 14.64 21.05 15.11
N VAL A 129 13.44 20.72 14.62
CA VAL A 129 12.66 21.63 13.76
C VAL A 129 12.14 22.83 14.54
N GLN A 130 11.64 22.63 15.76
CA GLN A 130 11.17 23.73 16.62
C GLN A 130 12.31 24.65 17.08
N CYS A 131 13.51 24.14 17.35
CA CYS A 131 14.67 24.96 17.69
C CYS A 131 15.14 25.79 16.49
N MET A 132 15.07 25.24 15.28
CA MET A 132 15.47 25.94 14.06
C MET A 132 14.45 26.99 13.60
N THR A 133 13.15 26.69 13.75
CA THR A 133 12.07 27.51 13.17
C THR A 133 11.26 28.30 14.19
N GLY A 134 11.38 27.97 15.48
CA GLY A 134 10.53 28.47 16.56
C GLY A 134 9.35 27.54 16.85
N MET A 135 8.84 27.60 18.09
CA MET A 135 7.75 26.74 18.58
C MET A 135 6.46 26.88 17.76
N GLN A 136 6.06 28.13 17.46
CA GLN A 136 4.84 28.40 16.71
C GLN A 136 4.93 27.87 15.28
N THR A 137 6.03 28.18 14.59
CA THR A 137 6.24 27.72 13.20
C THR A 137 6.37 26.20 13.14
N GLY A 138 7.04 25.56 14.10
CA GLY A 138 7.07 24.11 14.21
C GLY A 138 5.67 23.50 14.38
N SER A 139 4.83 24.10 15.22
CA SER A 139 3.42 23.71 15.35
C SER A 139 2.66 23.88 14.03
N ASP A 140 2.81 24.99 13.33
CA ASP A 140 2.13 25.20 12.04
C ASP A 140 2.59 24.18 10.98
N ILE A 141 3.88 23.83 10.96
CA ILE A 141 4.43 22.75 10.13
C ILE A 141 3.80 21.39 10.49
N HIS A 142 3.63 21.09 11.78
CA HIS A 142 2.92 19.87 12.23
C HIS A 142 1.50 19.80 11.65
N HIS A 143 0.76 20.90 11.70
CA HIS A 143 -0.62 20.95 11.17
C HIS A 143 -0.67 20.81 9.64
N VAL A 144 0.34 21.31 8.92
CA VAL A 144 0.49 21.08 7.48
C VAL A 144 0.67 19.57 7.21
N PHE A 145 1.55 18.90 7.94
CA PHE A 145 1.75 17.45 7.81
C PHE A 145 0.49 16.65 8.18
N ALA A 146 -0.23 17.05 9.22
CA ALA A 146 -1.54 16.49 9.57
C ALA A 146 -2.53 16.60 8.41
N GLY A 147 -2.64 17.79 7.81
CA GLY A 147 -3.49 18.03 6.65
C GLY A 147 -3.11 17.16 5.47
N LEU A 148 -1.81 17.06 5.14
CA LEU A 148 -1.32 16.20 4.06
C LEU A 148 -1.68 14.72 4.29
N PHE A 149 -1.49 14.24 5.52
CA PHE A 149 -1.81 12.85 5.88
C PHE A 149 -3.31 12.57 5.75
N PHE A 150 -4.15 13.30 6.48
CA PHE A 150 -5.59 13.05 6.51
C PHE A 150 -6.28 13.31 5.16
N LEU A 151 -5.87 14.36 4.44
CA LEU A 151 -6.40 14.61 3.11
C LEU A 151 -6.03 13.47 2.15
N SER A 152 -4.81 12.95 2.22
CA SER A 152 -4.42 11.79 1.41
C SER A 152 -5.28 10.58 1.73
N MET A 153 -5.57 10.31 3.01
CA MET A 153 -6.43 9.20 3.41
C MET A 153 -7.88 9.41 2.92
N ALA A 154 -8.40 10.62 3.00
CA ALA A 154 -9.71 10.96 2.43
C ALA A 154 -9.75 10.74 0.91
N LEU A 155 -8.71 11.16 0.17
CA LEU A 155 -8.61 10.94 -1.28
C LEU A 155 -8.55 9.46 -1.65
N PHE A 156 -7.83 8.64 -0.85
CA PHE A 156 -7.85 7.19 -1.01
C PHE A 156 -9.27 6.63 -0.90
N CYS A 157 -9.97 6.99 0.18
CA CYS A 157 -11.32 6.53 0.46
C CYS A 157 -12.33 6.98 -0.61
N LEU A 158 -12.26 8.23 -1.05
CA LEU A 158 -13.27 8.80 -1.96
C LEU A 158 -13.08 8.39 -3.43
N PHE A 159 -11.83 8.28 -3.88
CA PHE A 159 -11.53 8.19 -5.31
C PHE A 159 -10.73 6.93 -5.67
N LEU A 160 -9.64 6.65 -4.94
CA LEU A 160 -8.71 5.59 -5.35
C LEU A 160 -9.21 4.18 -5.00
N PHE A 161 -10.04 4.05 -3.97
CA PHE A 161 -10.61 2.77 -3.57
C PHE A 161 -11.95 2.47 -4.25
N TYR A 162 -12.56 3.48 -4.89
CA TYR A 162 -13.80 3.34 -5.63
C TYR A 162 -13.65 2.32 -6.76
N GLU A 163 -14.48 1.28 -6.72
CA GLU A 163 -14.54 0.23 -7.73
C GLU A 163 -15.63 0.59 -8.75
N ARG A 164 -15.28 0.57 -10.04
CA ARG A 164 -16.26 0.64 -11.14
C ARG A 164 -16.64 -0.78 -11.55
N GLU A 165 -17.86 -0.92 -12.04
CA GLU A 165 -18.34 -2.17 -12.60
C GLU A 165 -17.61 -2.43 -13.93
N GLU A 166 -16.91 -3.56 -14.02
CA GLU A 166 -16.39 -4.09 -15.27
C GLU A 166 -17.25 -5.28 -15.69
N ASP A 167 -17.91 -5.13 -16.84
CA ASP A 167 -18.53 -6.18 -17.66
C ASP A 167 -19.54 -7.12 -16.95
N GLY A 168 -20.28 -6.66 -15.95
CA GLY A 168 -21.51 -7.33 -15.47
C GLY A 168 -21.34 -8.73 -14.84
N THR A 169 -20.13 -9.12 -14.44
CA THR A 169 -19.81 -10.46 -13.94
C THR A 169 -19.63 -10.56 -12.41
N GLY A 170 -19.79 -9.46 -11.67
CA GLY A 170 -19.50 -9.37 -10.23
C GLY A 170 -20.73 -9.32 -9.32
N ASP A 171 -20.52 -9.60 -8.02
CA ASP A 171 -21.54 -9.41 -6.96
C ASP A 171 -21.76 -7.91 -6.72
N HIS A 172 -22.68 -7.31 -7.49
CA HIS A 172 -22.98 -5.87 -7.45
C HIS A 172 -23.33 -5.37 -6.06
N ALA A 173 -23.99 -6.19 -5.23
CA ALA A 173 -24.42 -5.79 -3.90
C ALA A 173 -23.22 -5.60 -2.95
N ARG A 174 -22.26 -6.54 -2.98
CA ARG A 174 -21.05 -6.46 -2.17
C ARG A 174 -20.13 -5.31 -2.61
N MET A 175 -19.94 -5.12 -3.91
CA MET A 175 -19.20 -3.97 -4.45
C MET A 175 -19.84 -2.64 -4.04
N ALA A 176 -21.17 -2.52 -4.16
CA ALA A 176 -21.91 -1.32 -3.75
C ALA A 176 -21.81 -1.06 -2.24
N LEU A 177 -21.72 -2.11 -1.42
CA LEU A 177 -21.48 -1.97 0.02
C LEU A 177 -20.06 -1.45 0.29
N ARG A 178 -19.02 -2.04 -0.30
CA ARG A 178 -17.63 -1.57 -0.19
C ARG A 178 -17.50 -0.10 -0.57
N ASN A 179 -18.04 0.27 -1.74
CA ASN A 179 -18.02 1.65 -2.23
C ASN A 179 -18.76 2.63 -1.31
N ARG A 180 -19.87 2.21 -0.68
CA ARG A 180 -20.56 3.03 0.34
C ARG A 180 -19.69 3.24 1.57
N ILE A 181 -19.01 2.19 2.05
CA ILE A 181 -18.10 2.30 3.20
C ILE A 181 -16.91 3.20 2.87
N TYR A 182 -16.32 3.07 1.67
CA TYR A 182 -15.23 3.93 1.22
C TYR A 182 -15.65 5.40 1.17
N LYS A 183 -16.78 5.71 0.53
CA LYS A 183 -17.32 7.08 0.46
C LYS A 183 -17.66 7.64 1.85
N GLY A 184 -18.31 6.84 2.69
CA GLY A 184 -18.63 7.21 4.07
C GLY A 184 -17.38 7.51 4.89
N SER A 185 -16.36 6.66 4.81
CA SER A 185 -15.10 6.85 5.53
C SER A 185 -14.38 8.13 5.08
N GLY A 186 -14.32 8.38 3.77
CA GLY A 186 -13.73 9.60 3.23
C GLY A 186 -14.48 10.86 3.67
N ALA A 187 -15.82 10.83 3.67
CA ALA A 187 -16.64 11.93 4.17
C ALA A 187 -16.44 12.17 5.67
N VAL A 188 -16.37 11.12 6.48
CA VAL A 188 -16.08 11.21 7.93
C VAL A 188 -14.73 11.88 8.17
N ILE A 189 -13.68 11.52 7.42
CA ILE A 189 -12.36 12.16 7.54
C ILE A 189 -12.45 13.65 7.21
N LEU A 190 -13.13 14.05 6.13
CA LEU A 190 -13.29 15.47 5.78
C LEU A 190 -14.09 16.26 6.82
N VAL A 191 -15.16 15.66 7.35
CA VAL A 191 -15.95 16.26 8.44
C VAL A 191 -15.11 16.39 9.71
N ALA A 192 -14.31 15.38 10.06
CA ALA A 192 -13.39 15.45 11.20
C ALA A 192 -12.36 16.58 11.02
N MET A 193 -11.77 16.72 9.83
CA MET A 193 -10.87 17.84 9.52
C MET A 193 -11.56 19.21 9.67
N ALA A 194 -12.79 19.35 9.17
CA ALA A 194 -13.57 20.57 9.35
C ALA A 194 -13.93 20.84 10.82
N ALA A 195 -14.25 19.79 11.58
CA ALA A 195 -14.53 19.88 13.01
C ALA A 195 -13.28 20.32 13.79
N LEU A 196 -12.09 19.80 13.49
CA LEU A 196 -10.83 20.27 14.11
C LEU A 196 -10.55 21.74 13.84
N TYR A 197 -10.94 22.26 12.67
CA TYR A 197 -10.80 23.68 12.37
C TYR A 197 -11.64 24.57 13.31
N THR A 198 -12.75 24.06 13.86
CA THR A 198 -13.56 24.81 14.84
C THR A 198 -12.77 25.16 16.10
N TYR A 199 -11.82 24.31 16.52
CA TYR A 199 -10.93 24.61 17.64
C TYR A 199 -10.11 25.87 17.37
N ARG A 200 -9.61 26.09 16.14
CA ARG A 200 -8.78 27.26 15.80
C ARG A 200 -9.54 28.58 15.94
N ILE A 201 -10.82 28.62 15.57
CA ILE A 201 -11.66 29.82 15.58
C ILE A 201 -12.45 30.03 16.88
N SER A 202 -12.35 29.09 17.83
CA SER A 202 -13.08 29.15 19.11
C SER A 202 -12.46 30.14 20.10
N SER A 203 -13.30 30.71 20.97
CA SER A 203 -12.87 31.59 22.07
C SER A 203 -12.03 30.82 23.10
N PRO A 204 -11.20 31.50 23.92
CA PRO A 204 -10.41 30.85 24.97
C PRO A 204 -11.25 30.01 25.94
N GLU A 205 -12.43 30.50 26.33
CA GLU A 205 -13.36 29.80 27.23
C GLU A 205 -13.89 28.53 26.58
N THR A 206 -14.20 28.60 25.28
CA THR A 206 -14.67 27.44 24.50
C THR A 206 -13.56 26.41 24.34
N LYS A 207 -12.32 26.85 24.06
CA LYS A 207 -11.14 25.97 23.97
C LYS A 207 -10.90 25.23 25.29
N ALA A 208 -11.00 25.92 26.43
CA ALA A 208 -10.86 25.29 27.73
C ALA A 208 -11.89 24.16 27.95
N VAL A 209 -13.15 24.35 27.54
CA VAL A 209 -14.18 23.30 27.59
C VAL A 209 -13.85 22.16 26.63
N MET A 210 -13.40 22.45 25.41
CA MET A 210 -13.01 21.44 24.42
C MET A 210 -11.83 20.59 24.91
N ASP A 211 -10.81 21.22 25.48
CA ASP A 211 -9.62 20.56 26.00
C ASP A 211 -9.93 19.72 27.25
N ALA A 212 -10.80 20.21 28.14
CA ALA A 212 -11.28 19.45 29.30
C ALA A 212 -12.05 18.17 28.93
N ASN A 213 -12.58 18.09 27.71
CA ASN A 213 -13.31 16.93 27.20
C ASN A 213 -12.52 16.16 26.12
N SER A 214 -11.23 16.47 25.93
CA SER A 214 -10.36 15.84 24.92
C SER A 214 -10.99 15.87 23.51
N TYR A 215 -11.60 17.00 23.14
CA TYR A 215 -12.36 17.15 21.90
C TYR A 215 -11.54 16.76 20.67
N GLN A 216 -10.32 17.30 20.54
CA GLN A 216 -9.47 17.05 19.37
C GLN A 216 -9.10 15.57 19.28
N PHE A 217 -8.78 14.94 20.42
CA PHE A 217 -8.49 13.51 20.49
C PHE A 217 -9.63 12.65 19.93
N TRP A 218 -10.87 12.91 20.32
CA TRP A 218 -12.02 12.13 19.83
C TRP A 218 -12.28 12.35 18.35
N ILE A 219 -12.19 13.60 17.87
CA ILE A 219 -12.39 13.91 16.45
C ILE A 219 -11.29 13.28 15.58
N GLU A 220 -10.02 13.37 16.01
CA GLU A 220 -8.90 12.72 15.34
C GLU A 220 -9.07 11.20 15.36
N SER A 221 -9.48 10.60 16.49
CA SER A 221 -9.71 9.16 16.63
C SER A 221 -10.79 8.66 15.66
N ILE A 222 -11.90 9.39 15.53
CA ILE A 222 -12.96 9.05 14.57
C ILE A 222 -12.43 9.08 13.13
N GLY A 223 -11.63 10.09 12.77
CA GLY A 223 -10.98 10.18 11.46
C GLY A 223 -10.01 9.01 11.22
N VAL A 224 -9.18 8.68 12.21
CA VAL A 224 -8.23 7.56 12.15
C VAL A 224 -8.94 6.22 12.07
N TRP A 225 -10.04 6.01 12.79
CA TRP A 225 -10.83 4.79 12.71
C TRP A 225 -11.53 4.62 11.36
N ALA A 226 -12.07 5.71 10.80
CA ALA A 226 -12.63 5.69 9.45
C ALA A 226 -11.58 5.30 8.40
N PHE A 227 -10.38 5.89 8.49
CA PHE A 227 -9.23 5.50 7.67
C PHE A 227 -8.89 4.01 7.86
N GLY A 228 -8.72 3.57 9.10
CA GLY A 228 -8.26 2.22 9.42
C GLY A 228 -9.23 1.13 8.92
N LEU A 229 -10.54 1.34 9.15
CA LEU A 229 -11.59 0.44 8.66
C LEU A 229 -11.60 0.35 7.13
N CYS A 230 -11.54 1.50 6.45
CA CYS A 230 -11.52 1.57 5.00
C CYS A 230 -10.32 0.80 4.41
N TRP A 231 -9.14 0.95 5.02
CA TRP A 231 -7.92 0.26 4.61
C TRP A 231 -7.96 -1.25 4.89
N LEU A 232 -8.56 -1.71 5.99
CA LEU A 232 -8.76 -3.14 6.23
C LEU A 232 -9.69 -3.78 5.20
N ILE A 233 -10.78 -3.10 4.83
CA ILE A 233 -11.70 -3.60 3.79
C ILE A 233 -10.97 -3.66 2.45
N LYS A 234 -10.25 -2.61 2.05
CA LYS A 234 -9.46 -2.63 0.81
C LYS A 234 -8.29 -3.62 0.85
N GLY A 235 -7.79 -3.94 2.04
CA GLY A 235 -6.81 -4.98 2.30
C GLY A 235 -7.40 -6.40 2.35
N HIS A 236 -8.70 -6.57 2.06
CA HIS A 236 -9.38 -7.87 2.06
C HIS A 236 -9.35 -8.60 3.42
N ALA A 237 -9.24 -7.86 4.53
CA ALA A 237 -9.21 -8.43 5.88
C ALA A 237 -10.52 -9.15 6.25
N PHE A 238 -11.64 -8.78 5.61
CA PHE A 238 -12.96 -9.34 5.88
C PHE A 238 -13.43 -10.24 4.71
N SER A 239 -13.31 -11.55 4.88
CA SER A 239 -13.68 -12.55 3.86
C SER A 239 -15.12 -12.44 3.36
N ALA A 240 -16.06 -11.95 4.20
CA ALA A 240 -17.45 -11.73 3.82
C ALA A 240 -17.65 -10.61 2.77
N LEU A 241 -16.71 -9.67 2.70
CA LEU A 241 -16.72 -8.53 1.79
C LEU A 241 -15.78 -8.71 0.59
N ASN A 242 -15.12 -9.85 0.47
CA ASN A 242 -14.28 -10.20 -0.67
C ASN A 242 -15.12 -10.92 -1.73
N ASP A 243 -14.88 -10.60 -3.00
CA ASP A 243 -15.46 -11.38 -4.09
C ASP A 243 -14.79 -12.76 -4.11
N ARG A 244 -15.60 -13.83 -4.17
CA ARG A 244 -15.10 -15.21 -4.04
C ARG A 244 -14.27 -15.67 -5.23
N ASP A 245 -14.30 -14.93 -6.32
CA ASP A 245 -13.54 -15.21 -7.52
C ASP A 245 -12.88 -13.90 -7.95
N LEU A 246 -11.55 -13.81 -7.82
CA LEU A 246 -10.79 -12.71 -8.42
C LEU A 246 -11.09 -12.71 -9.93
N PRO A 247 -11.67 -11.63 -10.50
CA PRO A 247 -11.89 -11.57 -11.92
C PRO A 247 -10.54 -11.69 -12.66
N PRO A 248 -10.48 -12.40 -13.81
CA PRO A 248 -9.26 -12.66 -14.58
C PRO A 248 -8.52 -11.40 -15.09
N GLN A 249 -8.97 -10.19 -14.76
CA GLN A 249 -8.46 -8.97 -15.36
C GLN A 249 -7.10 -8.52 -14.79
N ALA A 250 -6.66 -9.08 -13.66
CA ALA A 250 -5.24 -9.00 -13.24
C ALA A 250 -4.35 -10.12 -13.82
N VAL A 251 -4.94 -11.07 -14.57
CA VAL A 251 -4.24 -12.27 -15.09
C VAL A 251 -3.65 -12.05 -16.49
N ASN A 252 -4.05 -11.01 -17.23
CA ASN A 252 -3.58 -10.73 -18.60
C ASN A 252 -2.41 -9.73 -18.71
N LEU A 253 -1.43 -9.82 -17.79
CA LEU A 253 -0.06 -9.48 -18.16
C LEU A 253 0.62 -10.79 -18.48
N ASP A 254 0.73 -11.12 -19.77
CA ASP A 254 1.40 -12.32 -20.23
C ASP A 254 2.70 -12.51 -19.45
N CYS A 255 2.82 -13.65 -18.77
CA CYS A 255 4.14 -14.17 -18.38
C CYS A 255 4.84 -14.62 -19.66
N GLU A 256 5.09 -13.71 -20.61
CA GLU A 256 6.08 -13.98 -21.63
C GLU A 256 7.43 -13.84 -20.93
N PRO A 257 8.25 -14.92 -20.84
CA PRO A 257 9.62 -14.76 -20.38
C PRO A 257 10.24 -13.69 -21.26
N SER A 258 10.64 -12.58 -20.65
CA SER A 258 11.29 -11.47 -21.32
C SER A 258 12.44 -12.04 -22.14
N ARG A 259 12.24 -12.19 -23.46
CA ARG A 259 13.34 -12.53 -24.36
C ARG A 259 14.37 -11.44 -24.11
N PRO A 260 15.61 -11.77 -23.72
CA PRO A 260 16.63 -10.75 -23.61
C PRO A 260 16.67 -10.04 -24.96
N LYS A 261 16.43 -8.72 -24.96
CA LYS A 261 16.65 -7.88 -26.13
C LYS A 261 18.15 -7.92 -26.40
N ILE A 262 18.61 -8.96 -27.07
CA ILE A 262 19.91 -8.95 -27.73
C ILE A 262 19.77 -7.84 -28.77
N SER A 263 20.35 -6.68 -28.44
CA SER A 263 20.43 -5.56 -29.35
C SER A 263 20.93 -6.09 -30.70
N LEU A 264 20.23 -5.76 -31.78
CA LEU A 264 20.66 -6.08 -33.15
C LEU A 264 22.10 -5.60 -33.45
N ALA A 265 22.64 -4.69 -32.61
CA ALA A 265 24.03 -4.28 -32.64
C ALA A 265 25.01 -5.42 -32.30
N TYR A 266 24.64 -6.37 -31.42
CA TYR A 266 25.52 -7.48 -31.02
C TYR A 266 25.55 -8.59 -32.09
N ALA A 267 24.42 -8.82 -32.79
CA ALA A 267 24.35 -9.81 -33.86
C ALA A 267 25.17 -9.43 -35.11
N ARG A 268 25.47 -8.13 -35.31
CA ARG A 268 26.32 -7.63 -36.40
C ARG A 268 27.82 -7.68 -36.11
N ALA A 269 28.22 -7.97 -34.87
CA ALA A 269 29.63 -8.00 -34.47
C ALA A 269 30.28 -9.40 -34.60
N LEU A 270 29.54 -10.42 -35.06
CA LEU A 270 30.12 -11.73 -35.33
C LEU A 270 30.94 -11.69 -36.63
N PRO A 271 32.25 -12.00 -36.59
CA PRO A 271 33.05 -12.07 -37.80
C PRO A 271 32.50 -13.15 -38.73
N LYS A 272 32.31 -12.79 -40.01
CA LYS A 272 31.90 -13.74 -41.06
C LYS A 272 32.97 -14.82 -41.19
N LEU A 273 32.66 -16.04 -40.76
CA LEU A 273 33.48 -17.22 -41.06
C LEU A 273 33.53 -17.44 -42.59
N PRO A 274 34.72 -17.65 -43.17
CA PRO A 274 34.85 -17.86 -44.61
C PRO A 274 34.53 -19.31 -45.02
N HIS A 275 33.77 -19.39 -46.10
CA HIS A 275 33.69 -20.43 -47.12
C HIS A 275 33.27 -21.88 -46.79
N ALA A 276 32.38 -22.33 -47.67
CA ALA A 276 31.81 -23.65 -47.80
C ALA A 276 32.84 -24.79 -47.96
N ILE A 277 32.49 -25.96 -47.43
CA ILE A 277 33.07 -27.26 -47.80
C ILE A 277 31.92 -28.13 -48.36
N PRO A 278 32.00 -28.66 -49.59
CA PRO A 278 30.93 -29.46 -50.19
C PRO A 278 31.02 -30.96 -49.84
N VAL A 279 29.85 -31.52 -49.52
CA VAL A 279 29.26 -32.85 -49.81
C VAL A 279 30.12 -34.13 -49.67
N ARG A 280 29.57 -35.14 -48.98
CA ARG A 280 29.81 -36.57 -49.32
C ARG A 280 28.50 -37.37 -49.38
N ALA A 281 28.39 -38.16 -50.45
CA ALA A 281 27.24 -38.94 -50.93
C ALA A 281 26.83 -40.13 -50.02
N PRO A 282 25.62 -40.71 -50.19
CA PRO A 282 25.14 -41.83 -49.37
C PRO A 282 25.84 -43.16 -49.71
N VAL A 283 26.14 -43.94 -48.67
CA VAL A 283 26.79 -45.27 -48.72
C VAL A 283 25.76 -46.35 -49.10
N PRO A 284 26.11 -47.37 -49.92
CA PRO A 284 25.15 -48.39 -50.37
C PRO A 284 24.85 -49.46 -49.31
N ALA A 285 23.64 -50.04 -49.40
CA ALA A 285 23.09 -51.04 -48.50
C ALA A 285 23.84 -52.38 -48.54
N LEU A 286 24.22 -52.90 -47.37
CA LEU A 286 24.75 -54.25 -47.18
C LEU A 286 23.62 -55.24 -46.85
N ARG A 287 23.62 -56.36 -47.60
CA ARG A 287 22.67 -57.48 -47.59
C ARG A 287 22.62 -58.21 -46.24
N LYS A 288 21.41 -58.67 -45.87
CA LYS A 288 21.17 -59.68 -44.80
C LYS A 288 21.71 -61.06 -45.21
N PRO A 289 22.29 -61.85 -44.29
CA PRO A 289 22.40 -63.29 -44.45
C PRO A 289 21.15 -64.00 -43.91
N ALA A 290 20.77 -65.06 -44.63
CA ALA A 290 19.68 -65.97 -44.34
C ALA A 290 20.07 -66.96 -43.23
N HIS A 291 19.16 -67.25 -42.31
CA HIS A 291 19.23 -68.47 -41.49
C HIS A 291 18.07 -69.40 -41.83
N ARG A 292 18.45 -70.57 -42.35
CA ARG A 292 17.62 -71.76 -42.55
C ARG A 292 17.30 -72.43 -41.21
N ARG A 293 16.15 -73.09 -41.21
CA ARG A 293 15.65 -74.06 -40.23
C ARG A 293 16.66 -75.17 -39.92
N ALA A 294 16.71 -75.58 -38.66
CA ALA A 294 16.49 -76.95 -38.19
C ALA A 294 15.98 -76.86 -36.75
#